data_AF-A0A7Z0HV14-F1
#
_entry.id   AF-A0A7Z0HV14-F1
#
_cell.length_a   1.000
_cell.length_b   1.000
_cell.length_c   1.000
_cell.angle_alpha   90.00
_cell.angle_beta   90.00
_cell.angle_gamma   90.00
#
_symmetry.space_group_name_H-M   'P 1'
#
loop_
_entity.id
_entity.type
_entity.pdbx_description
1 polymer ?
#
loop_
_entity_poly.entity_id
_entity_poly.type
_entity_poly.pdbx_seq_one_letter_code
_entity_poly.pdbx_strand_id
1 'polypeptide(L)'
;MADRVDSILRDYFSGRLELRIKQRIETIRYDSQEVDENIGGGRAQNKHTRPVDDMVIRIEQDRYLNSLKKQKEDVERWIATFEPDKQKVVAYYYASKSVTWVKVAQQFHISERTAIAWRTEVKHILGAVL
;
A
#
# COMPACT_ATOMS: atom_id res chain seq x y z
N MET A 1 16.08 -1.65 14.37
CA MET A 1 15.98 -1.48 12.91
C MET A 1 14.66 -2.10 12.48
N ALA A 2 13.70 -1.33 11.98
CA ALA A 2 12.43 -1.91 11.54
C ALA A 2 12.69 -2.70 10.26
N ASP A 3 12.32 -3.97 10.26
CA ASP A 3 12.42 -4.86 9.12
C ASP A 3 11.53 -4.37 7.96
N ARG A 4 11.91 -4.62 6.71
CA ARG A 4 11.15 -4.18 5.53
C ARG A 4 9.71 -4.67 5.59
N VAL A 5 9.49 -5.92 5.99
CA VAL A 5 8.15 -6.52 6.12
C VAL A 5 7.33 -5.82 7.21
N ASP A 6 7.96 -5.48 8.34
CA ASP A 6 7.31 -4.74 9.41
C ASP A 6 6.83 -3.35 8.96
N SER A 7 7.60 -2.68 8.10
CA SER A 7 7.20 -1.38 7.54
C SER A 7 6.00 -1.51 6.61
N ILE A 8 6.01 -2.52 5.71
CA ILE A 8 4.91 -2.76 4.76
C ILE A 8 3.63 -3.12 5.52
N LEU A 9 3.70 -4.01 6.51
CA LEU A 9 2.56 -4.40 7.34
C LEU A 9 1.98 -3.21 8.12
N ARG A 10 2.83 -2.34 8.67
CA ARG A 10 2.38 -1.11 9.32
C ARG A 10 1.66 -0.19 8.34
N ASP A 11 2.24 0.03 7.16
CA ASP A 11 1.62 0.91 6.17
C ASP A 11 0.27 0.34 5.70
N TYR A 12 0.17 -0.98 5.51
CA TYR A 12 -1.07 -1.66 5.15
C TYR A 12 -2.15 -1.52 6.24
N PHE A 13 -1.90 -1.99 7.47
CA PHE A 13 -2.91 -2.03 8.53
C PHE A 13 -3.28 -0.67 9.12
N SER A 14 -2.39 0.32 9.03
CA SER A 14 -2.72 1.70 9.41
C SER A 14 -3.46 2.48 8.31
N GLY A 15 -3.67 1.88 7.13
CA GLY A 15 -4.30 2.53 5.98
C GLY A 15 -3.40 3.53 5.23
N ARG A 16 -2.12 3.67 5.64
CA ARG A 16 -1.16 4.55 4.97
C ARG A 16 -0.82 4.10 3.56
N LEU A 17 -0.78 2.78 3.31
CA LEU A 17 -0.51 2.24 1.99
C LEU A 17 -1.58 2.68 0.99
N GLU A 18 -2.86 2.56 1.38
CA GLU A 18 -4.00 3.05 0.59
C GLU A 18 -3.92 4.55 0.35
N LEU A 19 -3.56 5.32 1.38
CA LEU A 19 -3.40 6.76 1.26
C LEU A 19 -2.30 7.12 0.25
N ARG A 20 -1.15 6.43 0.28
CA ARG A 20 -0.04 6.63 -0.67
C ARG A 20 -0.42 6.28 -2.09
N ILE A 21 -1.21 5.22 -2.30
CA ILE A 21 -1.76 4.84 -3.61
C ILE A 21 -2.65 5.98 -4.14
N LYS A 22 -3.61 6.46 -3.32
CA LYS A 22 -4.52 7.55 -3.70
C LYS A 22 -3.77 8.84 -4.02
N GLN A 23 -2.84 9.24 -3.14
CA GLN A 23 -2.00 10.41 -3.34
C GLN A 23 -1.22 10.32 -4.66
N ARG A 24 -0.63 9.16 -4.97
CA ARG A 24 0.13 9.00 -6.22
C ARG A 24 -0.76 9.10 -7.45
N ILE A 25 -1.97 8.54 -7.41
CA ILE A 25 -2.96 8.68 -8.48
C ILE A 25 -3.33 10.15 -8.68
N GLU A 26 -3.60 10.88 -7.59
CA GLU A 26 -3.90 12.32 -7.66
C GLU A 26 -2.72 13.13 -8.22
N THR A 27 -1.49 12.86 -7.77
CA THR A 27 -0.30 13.50 -8.34
C THR A 27 -0.26 13.31 -9.85
N ILE A 28 -0.39 12.09 -10.37
CA ILE A 28 -0.35 11.82 -11.82
C ILE A 28 -1.48 12.53 -12.57
N ARG A 29 -2.66 12.66 -11.95
CA ARG A 29 -3.80 13.39 -12.54
C ARG A 29 -3.50 14.88 -12.68
N TYR A 30 -2.96 15.51 -11.64
CA TYR A 30 -2.74 16.96 -11.60
C TYR A 30 -1.40 17.43 -12.17
N ASP A 31 -0.41 16.54 -12.34
CA ASP A 31 0.90 16.83 -12.98
C ASP A 31 0.78 17.29 -14.44
N SER A 32 -0.41 17.11 -15.06
CA SER A 32 -0.70 17.50 -16.45
C SER A 32 -1.11 18.97 -16.63
N GLN A 33 -1.18 19.75 -15.56
CA GLN A 33 -1.68 21.14 -15.58
C GLN A 33 -0.59 22.19 -15.77
N GLU A 34 0.59 21.85 -16.31
CA GLU A 34 1.42 22.88 -16.92
C GLU A 34 0.71 23.35 -18.20
N VAL A 35 -0.03 24.45 -18.06
CA VAL A 35 -0.60 25.19 -19.19
C VAL A 35 0.59 25.73 -19.98
N ASP A 36 0.90 25.09 -21.11
CA ASP A 36 1.87 25.59 -22.07
C ASP A 36 1.38 26.94 -22.60
N GLU A 37 1.90 28.03 -22.03
CA GLU A 37 1.65 29.41 -22.48
C GLU A 37 2.36 29.73 -23.81
N ASN A 38 3.06 28.78 -24.43
CA ASN A 38 3.85 28.97 -25.64
C ASN A 38 3.26 28.26 -26.87
N ILE A 39 1.94 28.36 -27.07
CA ILE A 39 1.30 27.94 -28.33
C ILE A 39 1.59 28.99 -29.41
N GLY A 40 2.81 28.95 -29.92
CA GLY A 40 3.24 29.62 -31.13
C GLY A 40 2.63 28.97 -32.37
N GLY A 41 1.55 29.56 -32.89
CA GLY A 41 1.35 29.87 -34.32
C GLY A 41 1.39 28.78 -35.41
N GLY A 42 1.51 27.48 -35.11
CA GLY A 42 1.56 26.41 -36.11
C GLY A 42 0.36 25.47 -36.04
N ARG A 43 -0.60 25.58 -36.96
CA ARG A 43 -1.79 24.71 -37.02
C ARG A 43 -1.40 23.24 -37.24
N ALA A 44 -1.25 22.47 -36.17
CA ALA A 44 -1.19 21.01 -36.23
C ALA A 44 -2.62 20.45 -36.41
N GLN A 45 -3.10 20.39 -37.66
CA GLN A 45 -4.45 19.95 -38.02
C GLN A 45 -4.76 18.47 -37.69
N ASN A 46 -3.77 17.67 -37.28
CA ASN A 46 -3.89 16.23 -37.00
C ASN A 46 -3.48 15.82 -35.57
N LYS A 47 -3.47 16.74 -34.60
CA LYS A 47 -3.19 16.37 -33.20
C LYS A 47 -4.49 15.89 -32.55
N HIS A 48 -4.70 14.58 -32.53
CA HIS A 48 -5.82 13.97 -31.83
C HIS A 48 -5.49 13.93 -30.33
N THR A 49 -5.78 15.03 -29.63
CA THR A 49 -5.53 15.14 -28.18
C THR A 49 -6.56 14.30 -27.43
N ARG A 50 -6.11 13.21 -26.80
CA ARG A 50 -6.95 12.36 -25.95
C ARG A 50 -6.43 12.41 -24.51
N PRO A 51 -6.68 13.51 -23.79
CA PRO A 51 -6.06 13.78 -22.50
C PRO A 51 -6.44 12.75 -21.43
N VAL A 52 -7.62 12.12 -21.57
CA VAL A 52 -8.06 11.03 -20.69
C VAL A 52 -7.27 9.75 -20.95
N ASP A 53 -7.11 9.32 -22.21
CA ASP A 53 -6.31 8.15 -22.57
C ASP A 53 -4.84 8.33 -22.14
N ASP A 54 -4.26 9.51 -22.37
CA ASP A 54 -2.89 9.83 -21.96
C ASP A 54 -2.72 9.80 -20.43
N MET A 55 -3.75 10.19 -19.67
CA MET A 55 -3.75 10.07 -18.21
C MET A 55 -3.83 8.61 -17.75
N VAL A 56 -4.71 7.81 -18.37
CA VAL A 56 -4.84 6.38 -18.05
C VAL A 56 -3.53 5.66 -18.30
N ILE A 57 -2.91 5.88 -19.47
CA ILE A 57 -1.61 5.31 -19.83
C ILE A 57 -0.54 5.65 -18.78
N ARG A 58 -0.48 6.91 -18.33
CA ARG A 58 0.48 7.33 -17.29
C ARG A 58 0.25 6.66 -15.95
N ILE A 59 -1.01 6.49 -15.54
CA ILE A 59 -1.35 5.76 -14.31
C ILE A 59 -0.93 4.29 -14.41
N GLU A 60 -1.17 3.65 -15.55
CA GLU A 60 -0.80 2.24 -15.77
C GLU A 60 0.71 2.03 -15.86
N GLN A 61 1.45 2.99 -16.41
CA GLN A 61 2.91 2.91 -16.57
C GLN A 61 3.69 3.34 -15.33
N ASP A 62 3.05 3.94 -14.32
CA ASP A 62 3.73 4.42 -13.12
C ASP A 62 4.29 3.26 -12.28
N ARG A 63 5.61 3.06 -12.36
CA ARG A 63 6.31 1.97 -11.67
C ARG A 63 6.12 2.00 -10.16
N TYR A 64 6.09 3.21 -9.57
CA TYR A 64 5.95 3.36 -8.13
C TYR A 64 4.54 2.97 -7.66
N LEU A 65 3.49 3.46 -8.32
CA LEU A 65 2.10 3.10 -8.08
C LEU A 65 1.88 1.59 -8.25
N ASN A 66 2.43 0.99 -9.30
CA ASN A 66 2.34 -0.45 -9.52
C ASN A 66 3.03 -1.25 -8.42
N SER A 67 4.18 -0.77 -7.91
CA SER A 67 4.84 -1.39 -6.75
C SER A 67 3.98 -1.31 -5.48
N LEU A 68 3.34 -0.17 -5.21
CA LEU A 68 2.44 -0.02 -4.05
C LEU A 68 1.20 -0.93 -4.16
N LYS A 69 0.58 -0.99 -5.35
CA LYS A 69 -0.56 -1.87 -5.62
C LYS A 69 -0.19 -3.33 -5.45
N LYS A 70 0.96 -3.74 -5.98
CA LYS A 70 1.47 -5.10 -5.81
C LYS A 70 1.71 -5.45 -4.35
N GLN A 71 2.37 -4.57 -3.59
CA GLN A 71 2.56 -4.78 -2.14
C GLN A 71 1.24 -4.95 -1.39
N LYS A 72 0.23 -4.15 -1.74
CA LYS A 72 -1.12 -4.28 -1.15
C LYS A 72 -1.72 -5.64 -1.48
N GLU A 73 -1.73 -6.02 -2.75
CA GLU A 73 -2.29 -7.28 -3.24
C GLU A 73 -1.60 -8.49 -2.61
N ASP A 74 -0.27 -8.48 -2.55
CA ASP A 74 0.51 -9.55 -1.93
C ASP A 74 0.16 -9.68 -0.44
N VAL A 75 0.12 -8.57 0.31
CA VAL A 75 -0.27 -8.61 1.73
C VAL A 75 -1.71 -9.10 1.90
N GLU A 76 -2.66 -8.59 1.12
CA GLU A 76 -4.08 -8.98 1.21
C GLU A 76 -4.26 -10.48 0.92
N ARG A 77 -3.64 -10.98 -0.16
CA ARG A 77 -3.71 -12.38 -0.57
C ARG A 77 -3.12 -13.32 0.47
N TRP A 78 -1.94 -13.02 0.99
CA TRP A 78 -1.25 -13.90 1.94
C TRP A 78 -1.81 -13.80 3.34
N ILE A 79 -2.32 -12.63 3.78
CA ILE A 79 -2.99 -12.55 5.08
C ILE A 79 -4.28 -13.37 5.10
N ALA A 80 -5.01 -13.41 3.98
CA ALA A 80 -6.22 -14.21 3.87
C ALA A 80 -6.02 -15.72 4.04
N THR A 81 -4.80 -16.25 3.89
CA THR A 81 -4.51 -17.69 4.07
C THR A 81 -4.38 -18.12 5.53
N PHE A 82 -4.18 -17.18 6.45
CA PHE A 82 -4.02 -17.50 7.87
C PHE A 82 -5.36 -17.69 8.57
N GLU A 83 -5.35 -18.34 9.72
CA GLU A 83 -6.53 -18.47 10.57
C GLU A 83 -7.06 -17.08 10.99
N PRO A 84 -8.39 -16.88 11.05
CA PRO A 84 -8.98 -15.57 11.33
C PRO A 84 -8.46 -14.89 12.61
N ASP A 85 -8.15 -15.66 13.64
CA ASP A 85 -7.64 -15.11 14.90
C ASP A 85 -6.20 -14.59 14.76
N LYS A 86 -5.35 -15.27 13.98
CA LYS A 86 -4.00 -14.76 13.65
C LYS A 86 -4.10 -13.47 12.85
N GLN A 87 -5.01 -13.41 11.87
CA GLN A 87 -5.24 -12.20 11.08
C GLN A 87 -5.61 -11.01 11.98
N LYS A 88 -6.57 -11.19 12.90
CA LYS A 88 -7.01 -10.14 13.82
C LYS A 88 -5.90 -9.68 14.77
N VAL A 89 -5.11 -10.61 15.31
CA VAL A 89 -3.98 -10.29 16.19
C VAL A 89 -2.94 -9.44 15.47
N VAL A 90 -2.56 -9.83 14.25
CA VAL A 90 -1.58 -9.09 13.44
C VAL A 90 -2.14 -7.73 13.04
N ALA A 91 -3.40 -7.67 12.60
CA ALA A 91 -4.07 -6.42 12.24
C ALA A 91 -4.08 -5.42 13.40
N TYR A 92 -4.46 -5.88 14.60
CA TYR A 92 -4.52 -5.05 15.79
C TYR A 92 -3.12 -4.56 16.20
N TYR A 93 -2.11 -5.42 16.16
CA TYR A 93 -0.73 -5.04 16.50
C TYR A 93 -0.16 -3.98 15.54
N TYR A 94 -0.44 -4.10 14.24
CA TYR A 94 0.10 -3.20 13.23
C TYR A 94 -0.72 -1.94 12.98
N ALA A 95 -1.96 -1.87 13.48
CA ALA A 95 -2.84 -0.72 13.34
C ALA A 95 -2.21 0.60 13.85
N SER A 96 -1.42 0.54 14.92
CA SER A 96 -0.73 1.72 15.45
C SER A 96 0.59 1.37 16.15
N LYS A 97 1.54 2.31 16.13
CA LYS A 97 2.80 2.20 16.89
C LYS A 97 2.59 2.21 18.41
N SER A 98 1.42 2.65 18.91
CA SER A 98 1.09 2.68 20.33
C SER A 98 0.53 1.36 20.88
N VAL A 99 0.33 0.36 20.02
CA VAL A 99 -0.12 -0.98 20.41
C VAL A 99 1.09 -1.79 20.85
N THR A 100 1.05 -2.26 22.10
CA THR A 100 2.08 -3.11 22.70
C THR A 100 1.58 -4.55 22.78
N TRP A 101 2.49 -5.52 22.89
CA TRP A 101 2.12 -6.94 23.02
C TRP A 101 1.22 -7.22 24.22
N VAL A 102 1.43 -6.51 25.33
CA VAL A 102 0.52 -6.51 26.50
C VAL A 102 -0.92 -6.17 26.11
N LYS A 103 -1.12 -5.10 25.31
CA LYS A 103 -2.47 -4.73 24.83
C LYS A 103 -3.06 -5.78 23.91
N VAL A 104 -2.25 -6.38 23.04
CA VAL A 104 -2.69 -7.49 22.18
C VAL A 104 -3.14 -8.68 23.01
N ALA A 105 -2.33 -9.12 23.97
CA ALA A 105 -2.65 -10.23 24.86
C ALA A 105 -3.94 -9.99 25.65
N GLN A 106 -4.12 -8.79 26.18
CA GLN A 106 -5.35 -8.39 26.88
C GLN A 106 -6.56 -8.40 25.96
N GLN A 107 -6.44 -7.85 24.74
CA GLN A 107 -7.54 -7.74 23.78
C GLN A 107 -8.04 -9.10 23.27
N PHE A 108 -7.13 -10.07 23.09
CA PHE A 108 -7.43 -11.37 22.51
C PHE A 108 -7.44 -12.53 23.53
N HIS A 109 -7.23 -12.23 24.82
CA HIS A 109 -7.16 -13.23 25.90
C HIS A 109 -6.15 -14.37 25.65
N ILE A 110 -5.00 -14.02 25.07
CA ILE A 110 -3.90 -14.95 24.79
C ILE A 110 -2.61 -14.50 25.49
N SER A 111 -1.64 -15.40 25.62
CA SER A 111 -0.32 -15.01 26.14
C SER A 111 0.42 -14.10 25.14
N GLU A 112 1.26 -13.19 25.65
CA GLU A 112 2.11 -12.35 24.78
C GLU A 112 3.01 -13.20 23.87
N ARG A 113 3.51 -14.34 24.37
CA ARG A 113 4.31 -15.27 23.56
C ARG A 113 3.52 -15.84 22.39
N THR A 114 2.25 -16.19 22.61
CA THR A 114 1.36 -16.69 21.54
C THR A 114 1.16 -15.62 20.48
N ALA A 115 0.86 -14.37 20.87
CA ALA A 115 0.69 -13.26 19.93
C ALA A 115 1.96 -12.99 19.12
N ILE A 116 3.13 -12.98 19.77
CA ILE A 116 4.43 -12.80 19.13
C ILE A 116 4.72 -13.95 18.14
N ALA A 117 4.42 -15.19 18.52
CA ALA A 117 4.61 -16.35 17.66
C ALA A 117 3.75 -16.25 16.39
N TRP A 118 2.46 -15.94 16.51
CA TRP A 118 1.57 -15.77 15.36
C TRP A 118 2.03 -14.65 14.42
N ARG A 119 2.43 -13.50 14.96
CA ARG A 119 3.02 -12.43 14.13
C ARG A 119 4.32 -12.87 13.45
N THR A 120 5.13 -13.69 14.11
CA THR A 120 6.41 -14.16 13.55
C THR A 120 6.19 -15.13 12.39
N GLU A 121 5.21 -16.03 12.51
CA GLU A 121 4.76 -16.92 11.44
C GLU A 121 4.29 -16.13 10.21
N VAL A 122 3.40 -15.15 10.41
CA VAL A 122 2.90 -14.28 9.33
C VAL A 122 4.04 -13.51 8.68
N LYS A 123 4.95 -12.94 9.48
CA LYS A 123 6.12 -12.20 8.97
C LYS A 123 7.05 -13.10 8.15
N HIS A 124 7.26 -14.35 8.56
CA HIS A 124 8.15 -15.28 7.87
C HIS A 124 7.63 -15.59 6.45
N ILE A 125 6.34 -15.90 6.33
CA ILE A 125 5.71 -16.18 5.04
C ILE A 125 5.71 -14.94 4.15
N LEU A 126 5.37 -13.77 4.70
CA LEU A 126 5.40 -12.52 3.94
C LEU A 126 6.82 -12.11 3.51
N GLY A 127 7.85 -12.46 4.27
CA GLY A 127 9.24 -12.22 3.89
C GLY A 127 9.71 -13.04 2.69
N ALA A 128 9.03 -14.12 2.33
CA ALA A 128 9.35 -14.92 1.14
C ALA A 128 8.74 -14.35 -0.15
N VAL A 129 7.74 -13.46 -0.04
CA VAL A 129 6.91 -13.02 -1.17
C VAL A 129 7.03 -11.52 -1.46
N LEU A 130 7.46 -10.71 -0.47
CA LEU A 130 7.66 -9.26 -0.57
C LEU A 130 9.12 -8.87 -0.86
#